data_AF-A0A9P4R3Z0-F1
#
_entry.id   AF-A0A9P4R3Z0-F1
#
_cell.length_a   1.000
_cell.length_b   1.000
_cell.length_c   1.000
_cell.angle_alpha   90.00
_cell.angle_beta   90.00
_cell.angle_gamma   90.00
#
_symmetry.space_group_name_H-M   'P 1'
#
loop_
_entity.id
_entity.type
_entity.pdbx_description
1 polymer ?
#
loop_
_entity_poly.entity_id
_entity_poly.type
_entity_poly.pdbx_seq_one_letter_code
_entity_poly.pdbx_strand_id
1 'polypeptide(L)'
;RFLSHSVQTRVLNPAFLPMMLRTIRATVFPNNTLGPPRTTPTAEEAKAIKRRCAATLLDLVPAKVAAAFSASSNPYAQIRQVEELLDSLDDSYLNKHLIYQIVELLVVRLVPELGERGVQELLEERTG
;
A
#
# COMPACT_ATOMS: atom_id res chain seq x y z
N ARG A 1 16.58 -5.58 -0.85
CA ARG A 1 16.49 -7.06 -0.72
C ARG A 1 15.81 -7.52 0.57
N PHE A 2 16.25 -7.09 1.76
CA PHE A 2 15.63 -7.49 3.03
C PHE A 2 14.13 -7.15 3.15
N LEU A 3 13.73 -5.91 2.82
CA LEU A 3 12.32 -5.50 2.85
C LEU A 3 11.45 -6.38 1.93
N SER A 4 11.87 -6.53 0.67
CA SER A 4 11.17 -7.36 -0.31
C SER A 4 11.02 -8.82 0.15
N HIS A 5 12.09 -9.41 0.68
CA HIS A 5 12.04 -10.76 1.26
C HIS A 5 11.06 -10.84 2.44
N SER A 6 11.10 -9.88 3.37
CA SER A 6 10.19 -9.83 4.52
C SER A 6 8.73 -9.67 4.09
N VAL A 7 8.45 -8.84 3.09
CA VAL A 7 7.11 -8.70 2.52
C VAL A 7 6.65 -10.02 1.90
N GLN A 8 7.48 -10.66 1.06
CA GLN A 8 7.13 -11.92 0.40
C GLN A 8 6.90 -13.07 1.39
N THR A 9 7.74 -13.18 2.42
CA THR A 9 7.71 -14.32 3.35
C THR A 9 6.74 -14.15 4.51
N ARG A 10 6.45 -12.92 4.94
CA ARG A 10 5.59 -12.65 6.10
C ARG A 10 4.23 -12.06 5.73
N VAL A 11 4.20 -11.09 4.82
CA VAL A 11 2.95 -10.38 4.47
C VAL A 11 2.20 -11.13 3.36
N LEU A 12 2.92 -11.57 2.34
CA LEU A 12 2.34 -12.24 1.16
C LEU A 12 2.45 -13.76 1.22
N ASN A 13 2.57 -14.33 2.42
CA ASN A 13 2.60 -15.77 2.60
C ASN A 13 1.20 -16.35 2.27
N PRO A 14 1.09 -17.23 1.27
CA PRO A 14 -0.20 -17.74 0.81
C PRO A 14 -0.97 -18.53 1.88
N ALA A 15 -0.28 -19.10 2.88
CA ALA A 15 -0.94 -19.82 3.97
C ALA A 15 -1.76 -18.90 4.90
N PHE A 16 -1.35 -17.64 5.05
CA PHE A 16 -1.99 -16.68 5.95
C PHE A 16 -2.82 -15.63 5.22
N LEU A 17 -2.53 -15.42 3.93
CA LEU A 17 -3.14 -14.37 3.12
C LEU A 17 -4.69 -14.43 3.08
N PRO A 18 -5.35 -15.61 2.91
CA PRO A 18 -6.81 -15.68 2.93
C PRO A 18 -7.43 -15.27 4.28
N MET A 19 -6.82 -15.72 5.39
CA MET A 19 -7.28 -15.36 6.74
C MET A 19 -7.13 -13.87 6.96
N MET A 20 -5.98 -13.29 6.59
CA MET A 20 -5.72 -11.86 6.73
C MET A 20 -6.70 -11.03 5.91
N LEU A 21 -6.95 -11.38 4.64
CA LEU A 21 -7.93 -10.70 3.79
C LEU A 21 -9.35 -10.79 4.36
N ARG A 22 -9.73 -11.95 4.91
CA ARG A 22 -11.03 -12.11 5.59
C ARG A 22 -11.15 -11.20 6.80
N THR A 23 -10.11 -11.10 7.63
CA THR A 23 -10.07 -10.22 8.81
C THR A 23 -10.14 -8.75 8.41
N ILE A 24 -9.34 -8.34 7.41
CA ILE A 24 -9.37 -6.96 6.88
C ILE A 24 -10.78 -6.64 6.38
N ARG A 25 -11.39 -7.52 5.59
CA ARG A 25 -12.76 -7.32 5.11
C ARG A 25 -13.75 -7.16 6.26
N ALA A 26 -13.71 -8.04 7.25
CA ALA A 26 -14.65 -7.99 8.37
C ALA A 26 -14.48 -6.75 9.27
N THR A 27 -13.26 -6.25 9.40
CA THR A 27 -12.94 -5.09 10.24
C THR A 27 -13.18 -3.76 9.53
N VAL A 28 -12.82 -3.66 8.24
CA VAL A 28 -12.94 -2.43 7.45
C VAL A 28 -14.32 -2.29 6.82
N PHE A 29 -14.96 -3.41 6.47
CA PHE A 29 -16.30 -3.46 5.85
C PHE A 29 -17.23 -4.40 6.66
N PRO A 30 -17.70 -3.98 7.84
CA PRO A 30 -18.65 -4.75 8.63
C PRO A 30 -19.86 -5.14 7.79
N ASN A 31 -20.28 -6.42 7.86
CA ASN A 31 -21.38 -6.95 7.04
C ASN A 31 -21.22 -6.71 5.52
N ASN A 32 -19.98 -6.53 5.04
CA ASN A 32 -19.67 -6.22 3.65
C ASN A 32 -20.35 -4.93 3.14
N THR A 33 -20.71 -4.00 4.04
CA THR A 33 -21.27 -2.71 3.68
C THR A 33 -20.15 -1.71 3.44
N LEU A 34 -20.27 -0.94 2.36
CA LEU A 34 -19.37 0.16 2.08
C LEU A 34 -19.60 1.29 3.11
N GLY A 35 -18.52 1.95 3.52
CA GLY A 35 -18.61 3.18 4.27
C GLY A 35 -19.28 4.31 3.46
N PRO A 36 -19.61 5.44 4.10
CA PRO A 36 -20.11 6.60 3.39
C PRO A 36 -19.11 7.06 2.30
N PRO A 37 -19.58 7.75 1.25
CA PRO A 37 -18.71 8.30 0.22
C PRO A 37 -17.59 9.14 0.85
N ARG A 38 -16.38 9.02 0.28
CA ARG A 38 -15.23 9.79 0.77
C ARG A 38 -15.52 11.29 0.63
N THR A 39 -15.41 12.02 1.73
CA THR A 39 -15.37 13.49 1.67
C THR A 39 -13.98 13.92 1.21
N THR A 40 -13.90 14.62 0.09
CA THR A 40 -12.63 15.14 -0.42
C THR A 40 -12.19 16.30 0.49
N PRO A 41 -10.96 16.25 1.06
CA PRO A 41 -10.46 17.34 1.87
C PRO A 41 -10.27 18.61 1.04
N THR A 42 -10.39 19.76 1.68
CA THR A 42 -9.99 21.05 1.08
C THR A 42 -8.48 21.08 0.83
N ALA A 43 -7.99 22.02 0.01
CA ALA A 43 -6.56 22.13 -0.29
C ALA A 43 -5.70 22.35 0.98
N GLU A 44 -6.17 23.19 1.92
CA GLU A 44 -5.49 23.43 3.18
C GLU A 44 -5.51 22.20 4.10
N GLU A 45 -6.63 21.49 4.17
CA GLU A 45 -6.72 20.23 4.92
C GLU A 45 -5.83 19.16 4.34
N ALA A 46 -5.79 19.02 3.01
CA ALA A 46 -4.93 18.05 2.32
C ALA A 46 -3.45 18.31 2.64
N LYS A 47 -3.02 19.57 2.59
CA LYS A 47 -1.68 19.98 2.99
C LYS A 47 -1.39 19.67 4.46
N ALA A 48 -2.34 19.96 5.37
CA ALA A 48 -2.18 19.65 6.80
C ALA A 48 -2.11 18.13 7.05
N ILE A 49 -2.92 17.34 6.37
CA ILE A 49 -2.91 15.87 6.41
C ILE A 49 -1.55 15.35 5.95
N LYS A 50 -1.03 15.88 4.83
CA LYS A 50 0.26 15.50 4.27
C LYS A 50 1.41 15.79 5.23
N ARG A 51 1.47 17.00 5.79
CA ARG A 51 2.47 17.37 6.78
C ARG A 51 2.45 16.49 8.01
N ARG A 52 1.25 16.20 8.51
CA ARG A 52 1.06 15.30 9.65
C ARG A 52 1.51 13.88 9.32
N CYS A 53 1.17 13.37 8.13
CA CYS A 53 1.61 12.06 7.66
C CYS A 53 3.15 12.00 7.60
N ALA A 54 3.79 13.03 7.03
CA ALA A 54 5.24 13.12 6.96
C ALA A 54 5.91 13.10 8.34
N ALA A 55 5.38 13.87 9.30
CA ALA A 55 5.87 13.86 10.68
C ALA A 55 5.72 12.47 11.32
N THR A 56 4.54 11.85 11.21
CA THR A 56 4.27 10.52 11.77
C THR A 56 5.17 9.44 11.16
N LEU A 57 5.43 9.51 9.85
CA LEU A 57 6.35 8.56 9.19
C LEU A 57 7.79 8.72 9.71
N LEU A 58 8.24 9.95 9.94
CA LEU A 58 9.55 10.21 10.53
C LEU A 58 9.66 9.70 11.97
N ASP A 59 8.60 9.79 12.76
CA ASP A 59 8.58 9.28 14.14
C ASP A 59 8.77 7.75 14.23
N LEU A 60 8.48 7.02 13.15
CA LEU A 60 8.74 5.58 13.05
C LEU A 60 10.21 5.26 12.74
N VAL A 61 11.00 6.25 12.31
CA VAL A 61 12.37 6.08 11.86
C VAL A 61 13.34 6.60 12.92
N PRO A 62 14.33 5.81 13.36
CA PRO A 62 15.34 6.29 14.31
C PRO A 62 16.04 7.57 13.80
N ALA A 63 16.22 8.57 14.66
CA ALA A 63 16.73 9.89 14.28
C ALA A 63 18.04 9.87 13.45
N LYS A 64 18.94 8.92 13.72
CA LYS A 64 20.18 8.74 12.94
C LYS A 64 19.92 8.30 11.49
N VAL A 65 18.93 7.43 11.30
CA VAL A 65 18.53 6.95 9.97
C VAL A 65 17.82 8.06 9.21
N ALA A 66 16.92 8.79 9.87
CA ALA A 66 16.27 9.96 9.28
C ALA A 66 17.29 11.02 8.86
N ALA A 67 18.26 11.35 9.72
CA ALA A 67 19.30 12.33 9.41
C ALA A 67 20.20 11.89 8.25
N ALA A 68 20.56 10.61 8.19
CA ALA A 68 21.35 10.06 7.09
C ALA A 68 20.58 10.06 5.76
N PHE A 69 19.31 9.65 5.78
CA PHE A 69 18.45 9.62 4.59
C PHE A 69 18.18 11.03 4.05
N SER A 70 17.94 11.98 4.95
CA SER A 70 17.64 13.37 4.59
C SER A 70 18.88 14.24 4.37
N ALA A 71 20.08 13.70 4.58
CA ALA A 71 21.33 14.45 4.60
C ALA A 71 21.25 15.74 5.45
N SER A 72 20.41 15.73 6.50
CA SER A 72 20.07 16.90 7.30
C SER A 72 19.60 16.49 8.69
N SER A 73 20.08 17.17 9.72
CA SER A 73 19.59 17.00 11.10
C SER A 73 18.46 17.98 11.46
N ASN A 74 18.03 18.83 10.53
CA ASN A 74 16.96 19.79 10.76
C ASN A 74 15.59 19.10 10.61
N PRO A 75 14.77 19.00 11.67
CA PRO A 75 13.46 18.32 11.60
C PRO A 75 12.52 18.92 10.57
N TYR A 76 12.54 20.24 10.36
CA TYR A 76 11.70 20.90 9.37
C TYR A 76 12.08 20.51 7.93
N ALA A 77 13.37 20.35 7.67
CA ALA A 77 13.86 19.92 6.35
C ALA A 77 13.51 18.44 6.10
N GLN A 78 13.64 17.59 7.12
CA GLN A 78 13.24 16.18 7.05
C GLN A 78 11.75 16.02 6.75
N ILE A 79 10.89 16.73 7.49
CA ILE A 79 9.43 16.70 7.27
C ILE A 79 9.11 17.13 5.85
N ARG A 80 9.68 18.26 5.40
CA ARG A 80 9.43 18.77 4.05
C ARG A 80 9.86 17.77 2.97
N GLN A 81 11.01 17.12 3.12
CA GLN A 81 11.45 16.11 2.17
C GLN A 81 10.50 14.91 2.11
N VAL A 82 9.97 14.47 3.26
CA VAL A 82 8.95 13.41 3.27
C VAL A 82 7.63 13.90 2.67
N GLU A 83 7.24 15.16 2.87
CA GLU A 83 6.10 15.76 2.14
C GLU A 83 6.31 15.72 0.62
N GLU A 84 7.50 16.07 0.14
CA GLU A 84 7.86 16.01 -1.29
C GLU A 84 7.80 14.56 -1.83
N LEU A 85 8.21 13.56 -1.04
CA LEU A 85 8.02 12.15 -1.41
C LEU A 85 6.54 11.76 -1.48
N LEU A 86 5.69 12.36 -0.64
CA LEU A 86 4.25 12.14 -0.65
C LEU A 86 3.55 12.86 -1.82
N ASP A 87 4.21 13.75 -2.57
CA ASP A 87 3.67 14.38 -3.80
C ASP A 87 3.24 13.36 -4.85
N SER A 88 3.89 12.20 -4.93
CA SER A 88 3.47 11.14 -5.85
C SER A 88 2.06 10.60 -5.54
N LEU A 89 1.59 10.73 -4.29
CA LEU A 89 0.26 10.28 -3.89
C LEU A 89 -0.85 11.28 -4.23
N ASP A 90 -0.50 12.49 -4.71
CA ASP A 90 -1.49 13.44 -5.21
C ASP A 90 -1.92 13.11 -6.67
N ASP A 91 -1.14 12.25 -7.36
CA ASP A 91 -1.43 11.84 -8.73
C ASP A 91 -2.41 10.65 -8.79
N SER A 92 -3.61 10.91 -9.32
CA SER A 92 -4.66 9.89 -9.46
C SER A 92 -4.29 8.72 -10.39
N TYR A 93 -3.46 8.93 -11.40
CA TYR A 93 -3.02 7.90 -12.33
C TYR A 93 -2.00 6.97 -11.67
N LEU A 94 -1.04 7.52 -10.92
CA LEU A 94 -0.11 6.71 -10.11
C LEU A 94 -0.86 5.89 -9.07
N ASN A 95 -1.80 6.51 -8.37
CA ASN A 95 -2.63 5.83 -7.37
C ASN A 95 -3.45 4.69 -7.97
N LYS A 96 -4.02 4.90 -9.17
CA LYS A 96 -4.75 3.84 -9.88
C LYS A 96 -3.84 2.64 -10.11
N HIS A 97 -2.68 2.84 -10.72
CA HIS A 97 -1.73 1.76 -11.01
C HIS A 97 -1.23 1.06 -9.76
N LEU A 98 -0.96 1.81 -8.69
CA LEU A 98 -0.57 1.23 -7.41
C LEU A 98 -1.62 0.23 -6.90
N ILE A 99 -2.90 0.59 -6.96
CA ILE A 99 -3.99 -0.30 -6.54
C ILE A 99 -4.08 -1.53 -7.44
N TYR A 100 -4.01 -1.36 -8.77
CA TYR A 100 -4.04 -2.50 -9.70
C TYR A 100 -2.87 -3.46 -9.43
N GLN A 101 -1.66 -2.94 -9.21
CA GLN A 101 -0.48 -3.75 -8.89
C GLN A 101 -0.61 -4.49 -7.56
N ILE A 102 -1.20 -3.87 -6.53
CA ILE A 102 -1.48 -4.53 -5.26
C ILE A 102 -2.46 -5.69 -5.48
N VAL A 103 -3.55 -5.45 -6.20
CA VAL A 103 -4.57 -6.48 -6.49
C VAL A 103 -3.97 -7.61 -7.31
N GLU A 104 -3.25 -7.30 -8.37
CA GLU A 104 -2.56 -8.29 -9.22
C GLU A 104 -1.59 -9.13 -8.39
N LEU A 105 -0.78 -8.50 -7.54
CA LEU A 105 0.16 -9.20 -6.66
C LEU A 105 -0.58 -10.14 -5.70
N LEU A 106 -1.70 -9.72 -5.12
CA LEU A 106 -2.51 -10.58 -4.26
C LEU A 106 -3.11 -11.76 -5.03
N VAL A 107 -3.61 -11.51 -6.25
CA VAL A 107 -4.18 -12.55 -7.11
C VAL A 107 -3.13 -13.61 -7.46
N VAL A 108 -1.96 -13.21 -7.97
CA VAL A 108 -0.89 -14.14 -8.34
C VAL A 108 -0.32 -14.88 -7.11
N ARG A 109 -0.43 -14.30 -5.90
CA ARG A 109 -0.02 -15.01 -4.68
C ARG A 109 -1.03 -16.04 -4.21
N LEU A 110 -2.32 -15.84 -4.47
CA LEU A 110 -3.38 -16.76 -4.10
C LEU A 110 -3.61 -17.85 -5.15
N VAL A 111 -3.44 -17.49 -6.43
CA VAL A 111 -3.69 -18.33 -7.59
C VAL A 111 -2.49 -18.19 -8.53
N PRO A 112 -1.38 -18.88 -8.24
CA PRO A 112 -0.12 -18.71 -8.97
C PRO A 112 -0.21 -19.05 -10.45
N GLU A 113 -1.14 -19.94 -10.84
CA GLU A 113 -1.36 -20.35 -12.23
C GLU A 113 -1.76 -19.17 -13.13
N LEU A 114 -2.41 -18.14 -12.56
CA LEU A 114 -2.78 -16.92 -13.26
C LEU A 114 -1.59 -16.01 -13.59
N GLY A 115 -0.42 -16.26 -13.00
CA GLY A 115 0.82 -15.58 -13.36
C GLY A 115 1.47 -16.13 -14.64
N GLU A 116 1.07 -17.34 -15.07
CA GLU A 116 1.67 -18.05 -16.21
C GLU A 116 0.69 -18.16 -17.38
N ARG A 117 -0.59 -18.36 -17.09
CA ARG A 117 -1.62 -18.74 -18.07
C ARG A 117 -2.86 -17.86 -17.95
N GLY A 118 -3.56 -17.71 -19.07
CA GLY A 118 -4.79 -16.93 -19.13
C GLY A 118 -5.96 -17.62 -18.41
N VAL A 119 -6.91 -16.83 -17.90
CA VAL A 119 -8.12 -17.37 -17.24
C VAL A 119 -8.90 -18.31 -18.17
N GLN A 120 -9.03 -17.98 -19.45
CA GLN A 120 -9.75 -18.79 -20.43
C GLN A 120 -9.08 -20.16 -20.64
N GLU A 121 -7.76 -20.17 -20.83
CA GLU A 121 -6.97 -21.38 -21.00
C GLU A 121 -7.08 -22.32 -19.79
N LEU A 122 -7.04 -21.78 -18.57
CA LEU A 122 -7.19 -22.55 -17.33
C LEU A 122 -8.61 -23.10 -17.13
N LEU A 123 -9.63 -22.40 -17.65
CA LEU A 123 -11.02 -22.87 -17.60
C LEU A 123 -11.25 -24.01 -18.58
N GLU A 124 -10.76 -23.87 -19.82
CA GLU A 124 -10.88 -24.89 -20.87
C GLU A 124 -10.28 -26.23 -20.43
N GLU A 125 -9.11 -26.23 -19.79
CA GLU A 125 -8.48 -27.44 -19.24
C GLU A 125 -9.31 -28.14 -18.15
N ARG A 126 -10.11 -27.39 -17.38
CA ARG A 126 -10.90 -27.95 -16.26
C ARG A 126 -12.31 -28.39 -16.68
N THR A 127 -12.83 -27.87 -17.78
CA THR A 127 -14.17 -28.16 -18.28
C THR A 127 -14.20 -29.06 -19.51
N GLY A 128 -13.05 -29.29 -20.15
CA GLY A 128 -12.86 -30.31 -21.19
C GLY A 128 -12.54 -31.67 -20.61
#